data_AF-A0A850KSX5-F1
#
_entry.id   AF-A0A850KSX5-F1
#
_cell.length_a   1.000
_cell.length_b   1.000
_cell.length_c   1.000
_cell.angle_alpha   90.00
_cell.angle_beta   90.00
_cell.angle_gamma   90.00
#
_symmetry.space_group_name_H-M   'P 1'
#
loop_
_entity.id
_entity.type
_entity.pdbx_description
1 polymer ?
#
loop_
_entity_poly.entity_id
_entity_poly.type
_entity_poly.pdbx_seq_one_letter_code
_entity_poly.pdbx_strand_id
1 'polypeptide(L)'
;MQYRDIPCSLDLRGATCPMAFVKAKIHLDKLVSGERTTILFEQIPSNEPLVRSIRSLGHKVLSETSIADAPQTKIDTCSQVLPPDTDVQLTILEVEVKI
;
A
#
# COMPACT_ATOMS: atom_id res chain seq x y z
N MET A 1 -10.59 27.80 -12.18
CA MET A 1 -9.84 27.55 -10.94
C MET A 1 -10.07 26.11 -10.53
N GLN A 2 -9.18 25.19 -10.91
CA GLN A 2 -9.11 23.84 -10.32
C GLN A 2 -7.63 23.45 -10.29
N TYR A 3 -7.01 23.60 -9.13
CA TYR A 3 -5.66 23.16 -8.86
C TYR A 3 -5.68 21.62 -8.92
N ARG A 4 -5.15 21.04 -9.99
CA ARG A 4 -4.94 19.58 -10.07
C ARG A 4 -3.68 19.26 -9.26
N ASP A 5 -3.74 19.41 -7.95
CA ASP A 5 -2.85 18.65 -7.08
C ASP A 5 -3.40 17.22 -7.09
N ILE A 6 -2.99 16.43 -8.07
CA ILE A 6 -3.09 14.99 -7.94
C ILE A 6 -2.13 14.66 -6.81
N PRO A 7 -2.62 14.17 -5.65
CA PRO A 7 -1.71 13.87 -4.55
C PRO A 7 -0.69 12.86 -5.06
N CYS A 8 0.60 13.19 -4.95
CA CYS A 8 1.68 12.29 -5.33
C CYS A 8 1.63 10.96 -4.56
N SER A 9 0.81 10.88 -3.50
CA SER A 9 0.56 9.67 -2.72
C SER A 9 -0.90 9.22 -2.73
N LEU A 10 -1.10 7.91 -2.68
CA LEU A 10 -2.38 7.23 -2.54
C LEU A 10 -2.41 6.45 -1.23
N ASP A 11 -3.40 6.72 -0.39
CA ASP A 11 -3.63 5.98 0.85
C ASP A 11 -4.71 4.91 0.65
N LEU A 12 -4.34 3.65 0.88
CA LEU A 12 -5.19 2.46 0.79
C LEU A 12 -5.32 1.75 2.15
N ARG A 13 -5.02 2.41 3.27
CA ARG A 13 -5.29 1.84 4.61
C ARG A 13 -6.76 1.49 4.78
N GLY A 14 -7.03 0.36 5.43
CA GLY A 14 -8.36 -0.24 5.56
C GLY A 14 -9.00 -0.73 4.26
N ALA A 15 -8.34 -0.57 3.10
CA ALA A 15 -8.81 -1.15 1.84
C ALA A 15 -8.15 -2.52 1.63
N THR A 16 -8.98 -3.54 1.44
CA THR A 16 -8.56 -4.88 1.06
C THR A 16 -8.83 -5.12 -0.43
N CYS A 17 -8.12 -6.09 -1.02
CA CYS A 17 -8.41 -6.55 -2.38
C CYS A 17 -9.85 -7.09 -2.45
N PRO A 18 -10.64 -6.78 -3.50
CA PRO A 18 -10.24 -6.15 -4.77
C PRO A 18 -10.25 -4.62 -4.77
N MET A 19 -10.80 -3.98 -3.73
CA MET A 19 -10.98 -2.52 -3.70
C MET A 19 -9.65 -1.76 -3.66
N ALA A 20 -8.65 -2.27 -2.95
CA ALA A 20 -7.30 -1.69 -2.96
C ALA A 20 -6.74 -1.59 -4.38
N PHE A 21 -6.86 -2.66 -5.17
CA PHE A 21 -6.39 -2.69 -6.56
C PHE A 21 -7.18 -1.74 -7.46
N VAL A 22 -8.51 -1.72 -7.36
CA VAL A 22 -9.35 -0.82 -8.16
C VAL A 22 -8.99 0.64 -7.89
N LYS A 23 -8.81 1.02 -6.61
CA LYS A 23 -8.39 2.37 -6.22
C LYS A 23 -6.99 2.70 -6.75
N ALA A 24 -6.04 1.78 -6.61
CA ALA A 24 -4.69 1.92 -7.15
C ALA A 24 -4.71 2.15 -8.67
N LYS A 25 -5.47 1.33 -9.40
CA LYS A 25 -5.60 1.45 -10.85
C LYS A 25 -6.18 2.80 -11.27
N ILE A 26 -7.30 3.23 -10.66
CA ILE A 26 -7.92 4.53 -10.98
C ILE A 26 -6.97 5.70 -10.70
N HIS A 27 -6.13 5.59 -9.68
CA HIS A 27 -5.11 6.59 -9.37
C HIS A 27 -3.99 6.60 -10.41
N LEU A 28 -3.45 5.42 -10.76
CA LEU A 28 -2.41 5.27 -11.77
C LEU A 28 -2.89 5.72 -13.16
N ASP A 29 -4.14 5.44 -13.53
CA ASP A 29 -4.77 5.87 -14.79
C ASP A 29 -4.93 7.41 -14.89
N LYS A 30 -4.91 8.14 -13.76
CA LYS A 30 -4.98 9.61 -13.73
C LYS A 30 -3.62 10.29 -13.90
N LEU A 31 -2.53 9.55 -13.68
CA LEU A 31 -1.17 10.06 -13.75
C LEU A 31 -0.65 10.00 -15.18
N VAL A 32 0.33 10.85 -15.48
CA VAL A 32 0.98 10.89 -16.81
C VAL A 32 2.14 9.89 -16.86
N SER A 33 2.47 9.38 -18.05
CA SER A 33 3.69 8.56 -18.22
C SER A 33 4.92 9.26 -17.67
N GLY A 34 5.74 8.52 -16.95
CA GLY A 34 6.96 9.02 -16.31
C GLY A 34 6.71 9.69 -14.96
N GLU A 35 5.45 9.91 -14.55
CA GLU A 35 5.16 10.35 -13.19
C GLU A 35 5.34 9.22 -12.19
N ARG A 36 5.69 9.61 -10.96
CA ARG A 36 5.91 8.71 -9.84
C ARG A 36 4.85 8.95 -8.79
N THR A 37 4.35 7.87 -8.21
CA THR A 37 3.42 7.93 -7.09
C THR A 37 3.77 6.95 -6.00
N THR A 38 3.35 7.27 -4.79
CA THR A 38 3.60 6.48 -3.60
C THR A 38 2.29 5.90 -3.10
N ILE A 39 2.18 4.58 -2.99
CA ILE A 39 0.97 3.89 -2.54
C ILE A 39 1.23 3.35 -1.14
N LEU A 40 0.43 3.77 -0.16
CA LEU A 40 0.45 3.25 1.20
C LEU A 40 -0.66 2.21 1.34
N PHE A 41 -0.32 0.99 1.75
CA PHE A 41 -1.31 -0.06 2.01
C PHE A 41 -0.88 -0.97 3.15
N GLU A 42 -1.83 -1.77 3.64
CA GLU A 42 -1.58 -2.74 4.70
C GLU A 42 -1.08 -4.06 4.10
N GLN A 43 0.07 -4.56 4.58
CA GLN A 43 0.63 -5.87 4.22
C GLN A 43 -0.11 -6.98 4.94
N ILE A 44 -1.35 -7.17 4.52
CA ILE A 44 -2.18 -8.30 4.91
C ILE A 44 -2.21 -9.33 3.79
N PRO A 45 -2.49 -10.62 4.09
CA PRO A 45 -2.61 -11.66 3.07
C PRO A 45 -3.59 -11.30 1.95
N SER A 46 -4.62 -10.51 2.25
CA SER A 46 -5.59 -10.05 1.26
C SER A 46 -5.00 -9.06 0.24
N ASN A 47 -3.90 -8.39 0.54
CA ASN A 47 -3.23 -7.42 -0.31
C ASN A 47 -1.93 -7.95 -0.95
N GLU A 48 -1.52 -9.20 -0.67
CA GLU A 48 -0.39 -9.86 -1.36
C GLU A 48 -0.48 -9.77 -2.90
N PRO A 49 -1.64 -9.97 -3.56
CA PRO A 49 -1.71 -9.86 -5.01
C PRO A 49 -1.69 -8.42 -5.54
N LEU A 50 -1.76 -7.39 -4.68
CA LEU A 50 -1.84 -5.98 -5.09
C LEU A 50 -0.60 -5.56 -5.87
N VAL A 51 0.59 -5.81 -5.32
CA VAL A 51 1.88 -5.43 -5.93
C VAL A 51 2.05 -6.14 -7.27
N ARG A 52 1.73 -7.44 -7.33
CA ARG A 52 1.79 -8.23 -8.57
C ARG A 52 0.85 -7.67 -9.63
N SER A 53 -0.37 -7.30 -9.25
CA SER A 53 -1.37 -6.76 -10.17
C SER A 53 -0.95 -5.39 -10.72
N ILE A 54 -0.35 -4.53 -9.89
CA ILE A 54 0.22 -3.23 -10.34
C ILE A 54 1.36 -3.46 -11.35
N ARG A 55 2.23 -4.44 -11.09
CA ARG A 55 3.30 -4.82 -12.02
C ARG A 55 2.75 -5.39 -13.34
N SER A 56 1.67 -6.17 -13.28
CA SER A 56 0.99 -6.72 -14.46
C SER A 56 0.32 -5.65 -15.33
N LEU A 57 0.01 -4.47 -14.80
CA LEU A 57 -0.48 -3.33 -15.57
C LEU A 57 0.60 -2.66 -16.44
N GLY A 58 1.87 -3.06 -16.30
CA GLY A 58 3.00 -2.48 -17.04
C GLY A 58 3.72 -1.35 -16.32
N HIS A 59 3.26 -0.98 -15.12
CA HIS A 59 3.94 0.00 -14.29
C HIS A 59 5.20 -0.58 -13.64
N LYS A 60 6.16 0.30 -13.35
CA LYS A 60 7.44 -0.09 -12.75
C LYS A 60 7.43 0.23 -11.26
N VAL A 61 7.48 -0.80 -10.42
CA VAL A 61 7.72 -0.63 -8.99
C VAL A 61 9.18 -0.22 -8.78
N LEU A 62 9.40 0.93 -8.15
CA LEU A 62 10.72 1.49 -7.84
C LEU A 62 11.23 1.00 -6.48
N SER A 63 10.36 0.98 -5.48
CA SER A 63 10.72 0.62 -4.11
C SER A 63 9.51 0.06 -3.35
N GLU A 64 9.76 -0.81 -2.38
CA GLU A 64 8.78 -1.34 -1.44
C GLU A 64 9.39 -1.27 -0.03
N THR A 65 8.84 -0.40 0.81
CA THR A 65 9.33 -0.15 2.17
C THR A 65 8.24 -0.51 3.17
N SER A 66 8.47 -1.56 3.95
CA SER A 66 7.57 -1.96 5.02
C SER A 66 7.92 -1.24 6.32
N ILE A 67 7.00 -0.43 6.82
CA ILE A 67 7.00 0.17 8.15
C ILE A 67 6.39 -0.86 9.09
N ALA A 68 7.21 -1.82 9.53
CA ALA A 68 6.88 -2.62 10.69
C ALA A 68 7.36 -1.84 11.91
N ASP A 69 6.45 -1.52 12.82
CA ASP A 69 6.85 -1.21 14.19
C ASP A 69 7.80 -2.32 14.66
N ALA A 70 8.94 -1.93 15.21
CA ALA A 70 9.99 -2.86 15.60
C ALA A 70 9.41 -3.92 16.56
N PRO A 71 9.87 -5.19 16.48
CA PRO A 71 9.43 -6.22 17.42
C PRO A 71 9.80 -5.79 18.84
N GLN A 72 8.79 -5.49 19.66
CA GLN A 72 9.01 -5.35 21.08
C GLN A 72 9.41 -6.72 21.62
N THR A 73 10.67 -6.73 22.04
CA THR A 73 11.38 -7.79 22.74
C THR A 73 10.57 -8.33 23.93
N LYS A 74 10.28 -9.65 23.91
CA LYS A 74 9.83 -10.52 25.04
C LYS A 74 8.46 -10.10 25.64
N ILE A 75 7.58 -11.03 26.00
CA ILE A 75 7.55 -11.67 27.32
C ILE A 75 6.63 -12.90 27.20
N ASP A 76 7.17 -14.10 27.44
CA ASP A 76 6.42 -15.22 27.97
C ASP A 76 5.69 -14.75 29.24
N THR A 77 4.35 -14.67 29.23
CA THR A 77 3.45 -15.15 30.29
C THR A 77 2.00 -14.76 29.99
N CYS A 78 1.24 -15.80 29.67
CA CYS A 78 -0.14 -16.07 30.07
C CYS A 78 -0.87 -14.97 30.87
N SER A 79 -1.78 -14.23 30.23
CA SER A 79 -3.11 -13.88 30.79
C SER A 79 -3.95 -13.21 29.71
N GLN A 80 -5.21 -13.62 29.70
CA GLN A 80 -6.27 -13.17 28.81
C GLN A 80 -6.47 -11.65 28.90
N VAL A 81 -6.73 -10.97 27.77
CA VAL A 81 -7.81 -9.97 27.53
C VAL A 81 -7.62 -9.27 26.16
N LEU A 82 -8.70 -9.32 25.34
CA LEU A 82 -9.00 -8.61 24.07
C LEU A 82 -8.25 -9.02 22.77
N PRO A 83 -8.94 -8.95 21.60
CA PRO A 83 -8.53 -9.53 20.31
C PRO A 83 -7.39 -8.72 19.69
N PRO A 84 -6.64 -9.26 18.71
CA PRO A 84 -5.30 -8.78 18.41
C PRO A 84 -5.36 -7.31 18.01
N ASP A 85 -4.72 -6.45 18.82
CA ASP A 85 -4.22 -5.16 18.37
C ASP A 85 -3.49 -5.46 17.07
N THR A 86 -4.13 -5.13 15.95
CA THR A 86 -3.68 -5.63 14.68
C THR A 86 -2.37 -4.93 14.42
N ASP A 87 -1.25 -5.66 14.54
CA ASP A 87 0.06 -5.29 14.00
C ASP A 87 -0.12 -5.14 12.48
N VAL A 88 -0.75 -4.05 12.07
CA VAL A 88 -0.97 -3.71 10.68
C VAL A 88 0.37 -3.23 10.18
N GLN A 89 1.15 -4.14 9.63
CA GLN A 89 2.37 -3.81 8.92
C GLN A 89 1.98 -2.94 7.72
N LEU A 90 2.37 -1.66 7.75
CA LEU A 90 2.12 -0.74 6.65
C LEU A 90 3.27 -0.82 5.66
N THR A 91 2.96 -0.81 4.37
CA THR A 91 3.97 -0.73 3.32
C THR A 91 3.72 0.42 2.39
N ILE A 92 4.82 1.10 2.09
CA ILE A 92 4.95 2.16 1.12
C ILE A 92 5.51 1.54 -0.15
N LEU A 93 4.77 1.66 -1.24
CA LEU A 93 5.17 1.20 -2.57
C LEU A 93 5.35 2.40 -3.48
N GLU A 94 6.57 2.59 -3.98
CA GLU A 94 6.85 3.60 -4.99
C GLU A 94 6.69 3.01 -6.38
N VAL A 95 5.91 3.67 -7.23
CA VAL A 95 5.58 3.20 -8.58
C VAL A 95 5.80 4.33 -9.58
N GLU A 96 6.50 4.01 -10.67
CA GLU A 96 6.65 4.84 -11.85
C GLU A 96 5.66 4.37 -12.93
N VAL A 97 4.84 5.30 -13.40
CA VAL A 97 3.85 5.04 -14.45
C VAL A 97 4.57 4.95 -15.78
N LYS A 98 4.46 3.81 -16.44
CA LYS A 98 4.98 3.60 -17.79
C LYS A 98 3.82 3.22 -18.69
N ILE A 99 3.66 3.95 -19.81
CA ILE A 99 2.75 3.58 -20.90
C ILE A 99 3.51 2.74 -21.94
#